data_AF-K1S1X5-F1
#
_entry.id   AF-K1S1X5-F1
#
_cell.length_a   1.000
_cell.length_b   1.000
_cell.length_c   1.000
_cell.angle_alpha   90.00
_cell.angle_beta   90.00
_cell.angle_gamma   90.00
#
_symmetry.space_group_name_H-M   'P 1'
#
loop_
_entity.id
_entity.type
_entity.pdbx_description
1 polymer ?
#
loop_
_entity_poly.entity_id
_entity_poly.type
_entity_poly.pdbx_seq_one_letter_code
_entity_poly.pdbx_strand_id
1 'polypeptide(L)' 'MNGVIYARYSSDNQREESIEGQLRECNDFAKRNDITIIDSYIDRAFSATTDKRPAFQKMIKDSAKNMFDVIIV' A
#
# COMPACT_ATOMS: atom_id res chain seq x y z
N MET A 1 16.29 -2.89 4.83
CA MET A 1 15.76 -2.55 3.49
C MET A 1 14.62 -1.56 3.66
N ASN A 2 14.47 -0.55 2.81
CA ASN A 2 13.37 0.42 2.95
C ASN A 2 12.17 -0.04 2.12
N GLY A 3 10.99 -0.05 2.74
CA GLY A 3 9.75 -0.47 2.09
C GLY A 3 8.63 0.55 2.26
N VAL A 4 7.63 0.44 1.40
CA VAL A 4 6.37 1.16 1.54
C VAL A 4 5.20 0.18 1.48
N ILE A 5 4.07 0.56 2.06
CA ILE A 5 2.84 -0.24 1.98
C ILE A 5 1.90 0.40 0.97
N TYR A 6 1.21 -0.41 0.18
CA TYR A 6 0.07 0.02 -0.61
C TYR A 6 -1.19 -0.74 -0.17
N ALA A 7 -2.16 -0.02 0.39
CA ALA A 7 -3.41 -0.59 0.90
C ALA A 7 -4.62 0.01 0.17
N ARG A 8 -5.65 -0.81 -0.07
CA ARG A 8 -6.87 -0.34 -0.77
C ARG A 8 -8.13 -1.11 -0.40
N TYR A 9 -9.28 -0.49 -0.59
CA TYR A 9 -10.57 -1.21 -0.66
C TYR A 9 -11.51 -0.58 -1.70
N SER A 10 -12.36 -1.40 -2.31
CA SER A 10 -13.43 -0.96 -3.20
C SER A 10 -14.73 -0.72 -2.42
N SER A 11 -15.53 0.25 -2.85
CA SER A 11 -16.86 0.53 -2.28
C SER A 11 -17.85 -0.63 -2.45
N ASP A 12 -17.72 -1.43 -3.49
CA ASP A 12 -18.83 -2.26 -4.00
C ASP A 12 -18.92 -3.66 -3.39
N ASN A 13 -17.95 -4.07 -2.58
CA ASN A 13 -18.06 -5.29 -1.80
C ASN A 13 -17.01 -5.23 -0.69
N GLN A 14 -17.49 -5.08 0.54
CA GLN A 14 -16.65 -5.16 1.71
C GLN A 14 -16.07 -6.59 1.79
N ARG A 15 -14.88 -6.79 1.25
CA ARG A 15 -13.97 -7.76 1.88
C ARG A 15 -13.71 -7.22 3.28
N GLU A 16 -13.79 -8.08 4.29
CA GLU A 16 -13.75 -7.72 5.72
C GLU A 16 -12.44 -7.02 6.15
N GLU A 17 -11.40 -7.05 5.31
CA GLU A 17 -10.11 -6.44 5.60
C GLU A 17 -10.16 -4.92 5.42
N SER A 18 -10.46 -4.23 6.52
CA SER A 18 -10.23 -2.79 6.63
C SER A 18 -8.79 -2.41 6.23
N ILE A 19 -8.59 -1.18 5.76
CA ILE A 19 -7.24 -0.62 5.52
C ILE A 19 -6.33 -0.87 6.72
N GLU A 20 -6.87 -0.74 7.93
CA GLU A 20 -6.08 -0.85 9.15
C GLU A 20 -5.64 -2.30 9.41
N GLY A 21 -6.45 -3.27 8.99
CA GLY A 21 -6.06 -4.68 8.95
C GLY A 21 -4.94 -4.95 7.95
N GLN A 22 -5.06 -4.43 6.73
CA GLN A 22 -4.01 -4.54 5.70
C GLN A 22 -2.69 -3.93 6.17
N LEU A 23 -2.75 -2.71 6.74
CA LEU A 23 -1.58 -2.05 7.30
C LEU A 23 -0.94 -2.89 8.42
N ARG A 24 -1.74 -3.48 9.30
CA ARG A 24 -1.24 -4.34 10.39
C ARG A 24 -0.47 -5.55 9.84
N GLU A 25 -1.10 -6.31 8.94
CA GLU A 25 -0.48 -7.50 8.34
C GLU A 25 0.79 -7.14 7.56
N CYS A 26 0.76 -6.05 6.79
CA CYS A 26 1.93 -5.56 6.06
C CYS A 26 3.06 -5.14 6.99
N ASN A 27 2.74 -4.46 8.10
CA ASN A 27 3.74 -4.07 9.10
C ASN A 27 4.33 -5.30 9.81
N ASP A 28 3.52 -6.30 10.13
CA ASP A 28 3.99 -7.53 10.76
C ASP A 28 4.86 -8.35 9.81
N PHE A 29 4.51 -8.42 8.53
CA PHE A 29 5.36 -8.98 7.49
C PHE A 29 6.68 -8.21 7.38
N ALA A 30 6.63 -6.88 7.32
CA ALA A 30 7.82 -6.04 7.20
C ALA A 30 8.80 -6.26 8.36
N LYS A 31 8.27 -6.29 9.60
CA LYS A 31 9.06 -6.58 10.81
C LYS A 31 9.73 -7.94 10.78
N ARG A 32 9.03 -8.98 10.31
CA ARG A 32 9.59 -10.34 10.21
C ARG A 32 10.68 -10.48 9.15
N ASN A 33 10.77 -9.54 8.23
CA ASN A 33 11.70 -9.57 7.09
C ASN A 33 12.74 -8.42 7.13
N ASP A 34 12.91 -7.75 8.27
CA ASP A 34 13.85 -6.62 8.43
C ASP A 34 13.66 -5.50 7.39
N ILE A 35 12.39 -5.24 7.04
CA ILE A 35 11.97 -4.15 6.15
C ILE A 35 11.47 -2.98 7.02
N THR A 36 12.10 -1.81 6.84
CA THR A 36 11.68 -0.57 7.48
C THR A 36 10.63 0.12 6.62
N ILE A 37 9.40 0.21 7.12
CA ILE A 37 8.33 0.95 6.44
C ILE A 37 8.52 2.45 6.63
N ILE A 38 8.68 3.18 5.53
CA ILE A 38 8.94 4.63 5.53
C ILE A 38 7.74 5.49 5.12
N ASP A 39 6.78 4.92 4.40
CA ASP A 39 5.52 5.57 4.00
C ASP A 39 4.43 4.52 3.70
N SER A 40 3.19 4.96 3.57
CA SER A 40 2.05 4.13 3.18
C SER A 40 1.11 4.87 2.23
N TYR A 41 0.78 4.23 1.11
CA TYR A 41 -0.10 4.74 0.07
C TYR A 41 -1.47 4.05 0.19
N ILE A 42 -2.53 4.84 0.32
CA ILE A 42 -3.86 4.32 0.65
C ILE A 42 -4.89 4.86 -0.34
N ASP A 43 -5.59 3.96 -1.05
CA ASP A 43 -6.73 4.31 -1.90
C ASP A 43 -8.04 3.76 -1.29
N ARG A 44 -8.87 4.68 -0.77
CA ARG A 44 -10.18 4.36 -0.17
C ARG A 44 -11.29 4.47 -1.21
N ALA A 45 -12.19 3.48 -1.28
CA ALA A 45 -13.37 3.46 -2.14
C ALA A 45 -13.08 3.57 -3.66
N PHE A 46 -11.92 3.07 -4.12
CA PHE A 46 -11.60 2.98 -5.54
C PHE A 46 -11.91 1.57 -6.06
N SER A 47 -12.71 1.48 -7.13
CA SER A 47 -12.95 0.21 -7.82
C SER A 47 -11.69 -0.29 -8.51
N ALA A 48 -11.61 -1.62 -8.69
CA ALA A 48 -10.46 -2.25 -9.34
C ALA A 48 -10.39 -1.98 -10.87
N THR A 49 -11.40 -1.33 -11.45
CA THR A 49 -11.60 -1.23 -12.91
C THR A 49 -10.84 -0.08 -13.58
N THR A 50 -10.19 0.78 -12.80
CA THR A 50 -9.45 1.93 -13.32
C THR A 50 -8.18 2.19 -12.51
N ASP A 51 -7.11 2.60 -13.20
CA ASP A 51 -5.83 3.00 -12.61
C ASP A 51 -5.83 4.47 -12.14
N LYS A 52 -6.98 5.16 -12.17
CA LYS A 52 -7.21 6.49 -11.57
C LYS A 52 -7.24 6.39 -10.05
N ARG A 53 -6.10 6.01 -9.48
CA ARG A 53 -5.88 5.73 -8.07
C ARG A 53 -4.78 6.68 -7.58
N PRO A 54 -5.15 7.80 -6.95
CA PRO A 54 -4.20 8.88 -6.68
C PRO A 54 -3.04 8.43 -5.79
N ALA A 55 -3.25 7.56 -4.81
CA ALA A 55 -2.16 7.07 -3.97
C ALA A 55 -1.25 6.09 -4.75
N PHE A 56 -1.83 5.20 -5.55
CA PHE A 56 -1.07 4.34 -6.46
C PHE A 56 -0.21 5.13 -7.46
N GLN A 57 -0.78 6.14 -8.12
CA GLN A 57 -0.06 6.98 -9.07
C GLN A 57 1.06 7.78 -8.38
N LYS A 58 0.82 8.27 -7.16
CA LYS A 58 1.86 8.93 -6.34
C LYS A 58 3.00 7.93 -6.03
N MET A 59 2.67 6.70 -5.63
CA MET A 59 3.66 5.66 -5.35
C MET A 59 4.56 5.37 -6.56
N ILE A 60 3.98 5.22 -7.76
CA ILE A 60 4.75 5.00 -9.00
C ILE A 60 5.67 6.19 -9.31
N LYS A 61 5.20 7.42 -9.07
CA LYS A 61 6.03 8.62 -9.26
C LYS A 61 7.18 8.69 -8.24
N ASP A 62 6.92 8.29 -6.99
CA ASP A 62 7.92 8.28 -5.93
C ASP A 62 8.92 7.13 -6.08
N SER A 63 8.53 5.99 -6.66
CA SER A 63 9.45 4.88 -6.95
C SER A 63 10.53 5.30 -7.94
N ALA A 64 10.21 6.18 -8.89
CA ALA A 64 11.20 6.76 -9.83
C ALA A 64 12.30 7.59 -9.14
N LYS A 65 12.09 8.00 -7.88
CA LYS A 65 13.09 8.73 -7.08
C LYS A 65 14.00 7.79 -6.27
N ASN A 66 13.82 6.46 -6.37
CA ASN A 66 14.55 5.46 -5.59
C ASN A 66 14.45 5.68 -4.06
N MET A 67 13.28 6.08 -3.56
CA MET A 67 13.06 6.35 -2.14
C MET A 67 12.88 5.08 -1.29
N PHE A 68 12.50 3.97 -1.91
CA PHE A 68 12.28 2.67 -1.28
C PHE A 68 12.66 1.55 -2.24
N ASP A 69 12.98 0.38 -1.69
CA ASP A 69 13.44 -0.79 -2.44
C ASP A 69 12.29 -1.76 -2.75
N VAL A 70 11.27 -1.78 -1.89
CA VAL A 70 10.17 -2.76 -1.96
C VAL A 70 8.81 -2.13 -1.67
N ILE A 71 7.76 -2.77 -2.20
CA ILE A 71 6.36 -2.44 -1.96
C ILE A 71 5.70 -3.69 -1.37
N ILE A 72 4.93 -3.52 -0.28
CA ILE A 72 4.12 -4.57 0.34
C ILE A 72 2.64 -4.25 0.06
N VAL A 73 1.89 -5.25 -0.39
CA VAL A 73 0.49 -5.15 -0.84
C VAL A 73 -0.41 -6.22 -0.23
#